data_AF-T0YPI8-F1
#
_entry.id   AF-T0YPI8-F1
#
_cell.length_a   1.000
_cell.length_b   1.000
_cell.length_c   1.000
_cell.angle_alpha   90.00
_cell.angle_beta   90.00
_cell.angle_gamma   90.00
#
_symmetry.space_group_name_H-M   'P 1'
#
loop_
_entity.id
_entity.type
_entity.pdbx_description
1 polymer ?
#
loop_
_entity_poly.entity_id
_entity_poly.type
_entity_poly.pdbx_seq_one_letter_code
_entity_poly.pdbx_strand_id
1 'polypeptide(L)'
;VTEKNCVRMIASIFTEGNKEAVAKFTWRTLYIGNMHFQDAYDYDIQRLMRCDIHYAVPDGRVIPFCSYNSGPIYRTEVEKKFSIPIPDWQAREEHRAVPLKTIETMGVNGEVIVDPEYYKIRALKGAPGMSST
;
A
#
# COMPACT_ATOMS: atom_id res chain seq x y z
N VAL A 1 13.11 -26.64 -5.91
CA VAL A 1 12.17 -25.97 -4.98
C VAL A 1 10.84 -26.71 -5.09
N THR A 2 10.53 -27.57 -4.13
CA THR A 2 9.36 -28.46 -4.18
C THR A 2 8.11 -27.73 -3.67
N GLU A 3 7.04 -27.81 -4.45
CA GLU A 3 5.72 -27.16 -4.30
C GLU A 3 5.10 -27.23 -2.89
N LYS A 4 5.43 -28.27 -2.11
CA LYS A 4 5.00 -28.47 -0.71
C LYS A 4 5.50 -27.40 0.28
N ASN A 5 6.42 -26.51 -0.11
CA ASN A 5 6.97 -25.47 0.78
C ASN A 5 6.16 -24.16 0.80
N CYS A 6 5.58 -23.70 -0.31
CA CYS A 6 4.96 -22.37 -0.38
C CYS A 6 3.64 -22.28 0.40
N VAL A 7 2.73 -23.24 0.20
CA VAL A 7 1.43 -23.30 0.91
C VAL A 7 1.66 -23.38 2.42
N ARG A 8 2.64 -24.17 2.87
CA ARG A 8 3.00 -24.28 4.28
C ARG A 8 3.54 -22.97 4.86
N MET A 9 4.37 -22.24 4.11
CA MET A 9 4.88 -20.93 4.54
C MET A 9 3.77 -19.88 4.64
N ILE A 10 2.85 -19.86 3.68
CA ILE A 10 1.68 -18.97 3.73
C ILE A 10 0.80 -19.34 4.92
N ALA A 11 0.51 -20.64 5.12
CA ALA A 11 -0.27 -21.11 6.26
C ALA A 11 0.39 -20.71 7.60
N SER A 12 1.72 -20.81 7.73
CA SER A 12 2.42 -20.43 8.97
C SER A 12 2.23 -18.97 9.36
N ILE A 13 2.06 -18.05 8.40
CA ILE A 13 1.78 -16.64 8.70
C ILE A 13 0.47 -16.51 9.50
N PHE A 14 -0.55 -17.27 9.11
CA PHE A 14 -1.87 -17.23 9.74
C PHE A 14 -1.98 -18.13 10.97
N THR A 15 -1.24 -19.24 11.04
CA THR A 15 -1.32 -20.18 12.17
C THR A 15 -0.38 -19.84 13.31
N GLU A 16 0.85 -19.40 13.03
CA GLU A 16 1.85 -19.08 14.05
C GLU A 16 1.72 -17.62 14.53
N GLY A 17 1.34 -16.71 13.63
CA GLY A 17 1.07 -15.32 13.96
C GLY A 17 2.25 -14.53 14.52
N ASN A 18 3.50 -14.97 14.31
CA ASN A 18 4.71 -14.31 14.84
C ASN A 18 5.52 -13.62 13.72
N LYS A 19 6.49 -12.79 14.10
CA LYS A 19 7.33 -12.01 13.17
C LYS A 19 8.25 -12.93 12.35
N GLU A 20 8.70 -14.03 12.93
CA GLU A 20 9.60 -15.00 12.33
C GLU A 20 8.96 -15.67 11.10
N ALA A 21 7.69 -16.07 11.21
CA ALA A 21 6.94 -16.68 10.12
C ALA A 21 6.79 -15.71 8.93
N VAL A 22 6.47 -14.44 9.22
CA VAL A 22 6.39 -13.38 8.20
C VAL A 22 7.76 -13.12 7.58
N ALA A 23 8.81 -12.97 8.40
CA ALA A 23 10.17 -12.70 7.92
C ALA A 23 10.68 -13.83 7.01
N LYS A 24 10.44 -15.09 7.37
CA LYS A 24 10.82 -16.26 6.58
C LYS A 24 10.10 -16.32 5.24
N PHE A 25 8.82 -15.96 5.19
CA PHE A 25 8.08 -15.83 3.95
C PHE A 25 8.64 -14.70 3.10
N THR A 26 8.71 -13.48 3.63
CA THR A 26 9.20 -12.29 2.95
C THR A 26 10.60 -12.48 2.37
N TRP A 27 11.54 -13.07 3.12
CA TRP A 27 12.90 -13.30 2.63
C TRP A 27 12.96 -14.24 1.41
N ARG A 28 12.01 -15.17 1.31
CA ARG A 28 11.93 -16.15 0.22
C ARG A 28 11.10 -15.66 -0.97
N THR A 29 10.24 -14.66 -0.77
CA THR A 29 9.32 -14.12 -1.78
C THR A 29 9.62 -12.68 -2.17
N LEU A 30 10.67 -12.08 -1.63
CA LEU A 30 11.07 -10.71 -1.95
C LEU A 30 11.29 -10.59 -3.46
N TYR A 31 10.42 -9.81 -4.09
CA TYR A 31 10.53 -9.45 -5.49
C TYR A 31 11.21 -8.09 -5.60
N ILE A 32 12.22 -8.00 -6.45
CA ILE A 32 12.90 -6.74 -6.78
C ILE A 32 12.64 -6.47 -8.25
N GLY A 33 11.77 -5.51 -8.52
CA GLY A 33 11.48 -4.96 -9.85
C GLY A 33 12.13 -3.59 -10.04
N ASN A 34 12.44 -3.23 -11.28
CA ASN A 34 12.87 -1.89 -11.64
C ASN A 34 12.27 -1.51 -12.99
N MET A 35 11.64 -0.34 -13.03
CA MET A 35 11.11 0.26 -14.24
C MET A 35 11.22 1.78 -14.11
N HIS A 36 11.74 2.47 -15.13
CA HIS A 36 11.68 3.94 -15.15
C HIS A 36 10.24 4.44 -15.09
N PHE A 37 10.02 5.48 -14.32
CA PHE A 37 8.77 6.22 -14.38
C PHE A 37 8.56 6.82 -15.79
N GLN A 38 7.31 6.91 -16.24
CA GLN A 38 6.93 7.57 -17.50
C GLN A 38 6.00 8.73 -17.18
N ASP A 39 6.35 9.92 -17.69
CA ASP A 39 5.54 11.12 -17.63
C ASP A 39 4.76 11.34 -18.94
N ALA A 40 4.21 12.55 -19.11
CA ALA A 40 3.40 12.88 -20.28
C ALA A 40 4.23 13.11 -21.56
N TYR A 41 5.55 13.32 -21.44
CA TYR A 41 6.45 13.62 -22.56
C TYR A 41 7.22 12.40 -23.07
N ASP A 42 7.39 11.35 -22.25
CA ASP A 42 8.12 10.12 -22.60
C ASP A 42 7.25 8.85 -22.58
N TYR A 43 5.95 9.02 -22.81
CA TYR A 43 4.95 7.95 -22.66
C TYR A 43 4.99 6.90 -23.79
N ASP A 44 5.41 5.67 -23.45
CA ASP A 44 5.44 4.50 -24.36
C ASP A 44 4.48 3.39 -23.89
N ILE A 45 3.53 3.04 -24.76
CA ILE A 45 2.52 1.99 -24.54
C ILE A 45 3.16 0.59 -24.51
N GLN A 46 4.14 0.30 -25.36
CA GLN A 46 4.84 -1.00 -25.38
C GLN A 46 5.58 -1.24 -24.08
N ARG A 47 6.06 -0.16 -23.48
CA ARG A 47 6.70 -0.18 -22.16
C ARG A 47 5.66 -0.39 -21.06
N LEU A 48 4.52 0.32 -21.14
CA LEU A 48 3.39 0.17 -20.22
C LEU A 48 2.84 -1.27 -20.17
N MET A 49 2.75 -1.95 -21.32
CA MET A 49 2.28 -3.35 -21.41
C MET A 49 3.18 -4.36 -20.66
N ARG A 50 4.39 -3.95 -20.28
CA ARG A 50 5.37 -4.74 -19.52
C ARG A 50 5.57 -4.23 -18.10
N CYS A 51 4.69 -3.36 -17.61
CA CYS A 51 4.75 -2.84 -16.26
C CYS A 51 4.62 -3.97 -15.24
N ASP A 52 5.33 -3.86 -14.11
CA ASP A 52 5.28 -4.79 -12.98
C ASP A 52 4.38 -4.29 -11.85
N ILE A 53 4.09 -2.98 -11.81
CA ILE A 53 3.28 -2.34 -10.77
C ILE A 53 1.94 -1.87 -11.33
N HIS A 54 0.85 -2.32 -10.69
CA HIS A 54 -0.52 -2.05 -11.14
C HIS A 54 -1.43 -1.66 -9.99
N TYR A 55 -2.45 -0.86 -10.30
CA TYR A 55 -3.57 -0.54 -9.43
C TYR A 55 -4.78 -1.39 -9.81
N ALA A 56 -5.35 -2.08 -8.83
CA ALA A 56 -6.69 -2.64 -8.95
C ALA A 56 -7.70 -1.57 -8.54
N VAL A 57 -8.69 -1.31 -9.39
CA VAL A 57 -9.74 -0.29 -9.12
C VAL A 57 -11.10 -0.96 -8.86
N PRO A 58 -12.04 -0.28 -8.18
CA PRO A 58 -13.29 -0.91 -7.74
C PRO A 58 -14.21 -1.45 -8.86
N ASP A 59 -14.05 -0.98 -10.10
CA ASP A 59 -14.77 -1.55 -11.26
C ASP A 59 -14.07 -2.76 -11.90
N GLY A 60 -13.04 -3.32 -11.26
CA GLY A 60 -12.38 -4.54 -11.67
C GLY A 60 -11.30 -4.37 -12.74
N ARG A 61 -11.02 -3.14 -13.19
CA ARG A 61 -9.87 -2.88 -14.07
C ARG A 61 -8.56 -3.01 -13.29
N VAL A 62 -7.52 -3.46 -14.00
CA VAL A 62 -6.13 -3.46 -13.54
C VAL A 62 -5.35 -2.46 -14.40
N ILE A 63 -4.88 -1.39 -13.78
CA ILE A 63 -4.32 -0.23 -14.48
C ILE A 63 -2.83 -0.09 -14.13
N PRO A 64 -1.91 -0.12 -15.11
CA PRO A 64 -0.49 0.09 -14.85
C PRO A 64 -0.19 1.44 -14.17
N PHE A 65 0.89 1.49 -13.39
CA PHE A 65 1.21 2.63 -12.52
C PHE A 65 1.25 3.97 -13.26
N CYS A 66 1.97 4.05 -14.38
CA CYS A 66 2.15 5.30 -15.12
C CYS A 66 0.86 5.73 -15.83
N SER A 67 0.05 4.79 -16.36
CA SER A 67 -1.25 5.13 -16.93
C SER A 67 -2.24 5.65 -15.88
N TYR A 68 -2.14 5.16 -14.65
CA TYR A 68 -2.98 5.65 -13.56
C TYR A 68 -2.60 7.09 -13.19
N ASN A 69 -1.31 7.38 -13.00
CA ASN A 69 -0.85 8.64 -12.39
C ASN A 69 -0.46 9.76 -13.37
N SER A 70 0.09 9.46 -14.54
CA SER A 70 0.79 10.48 -15.37
C SER A 70 0.49 10.44 -16.87
N GLY A 71 0.11 9.27 -17.40
CA GLY A 71 -0.22 9.08 -18.82
C GLY A 71 -1.63 9.55 -19.19
N PRO A 72 -2.58 8.66 -19.51
CA PRO A 72 -4.00 9.03 -19.70
C PRO A 72 -4.71 9.51 -18.43
N ILE A 73 -4.04 9.49 -17.26
CA ILE A 73 -4.53 9.97 -15.96
C ILE A 73 -5.86 9.32 -15.58
N TYR A 74 -5.91 7.98 -15.59
CA TYR A 74 -7.11 7.24 -15.14
C TYR A 74 -7.46 7.50 -13.68
N ARG A 75 -6.51 7.98 -12.87
CA ARG A 75 -6.72 8.34 -11.47
C ARG A 75 -7.89 9.31 -11.28
N THR A 76 -7.98 10.38 -12.08
CA THR A 76 -9.01 11.40 -11.92
C THR A 76 -10.42 10.83 -12.16
N GLU A 77 -10.56 9.99 -13.18
CA GLU A 77 -11.82 9.29 -13.48
C GLU A 77 -12.24 8.38 -12.32
N VAL A 78 -11.30 7.57 -11.83
CA VAL A 78 -11.53 6.61 -10.75
C VAL A 78 -11.87 7.32 -9.43
N GLU A 79 -11.09 8.33 -9.04
CA GLU A 79 -11.35 9.10 -7.82
C GLU A 79 -12.69 9.82 -7.89
N LYS A 80 -13.03 10.42 -9.04
CA LYS A 80 -14.33 11.09 -9.19
C LYS A 80 -15.52 10.12 -9.04
N LYS A 81 -15.35 8.86 -9.44
CA LYS A 81 -16.40 7.85 -9.42
C LYS A 81 -16.54 7.16 -8.05
N PHE A 82 -15.44 6.95 -7.35
CA PHE A 82 -15.40 6.09 -6.17
C PHE A 82 -14.96 6.77 -4.87
N SER A 83 -14.36 7.97 -4.94
CA SER A 83 -14.00 8.70 -3.72
C SER A 83 -15.25 9.16 -2.99
N ILE A 84 -15.14 9.19 -1.66
CA ILE A 84 -16.16 9.76 -0.79
C ILE A 84 -15.60 11.00 -0.09
N PRO A 85 -16.42 12.04 0.15
CA PRO A 85 -16.00 13.19 0.94
C PRO A 85 -15.51 12.78 2.33
N ILE A 86 -14.52 13.50 2.86
CA ILE A 86 -13.95 13.24 4.19
C ILE A 86 -15.02 13.22 5.30
N PRO A 87 -15.99 14.16 5.35
CA PRO A 87 -17.03 14.11 6.39
C PRO A 87 -17.85 12.82 6.33
N ASP A 88 -18.22 12.38 5.13
CA ASP A 88 -18.99 11.16 4.92
C ASP A 88 -18.17 9.91 5.27
N TRP A 89 -16.86 9.91 4.98
CA TRP A 89 -15.94 8.85 5.41
C TRP A 89 -15.84 8.75 6.94
N GLN A 90 -15.74 9.89 7.64
CA GLN A 90 -15.67 9.95 9.11
C GLN A 90 -16.98 9.57 9.80
N ALA A 91 -18.11 9.74 9.11
CA ALA A 91 -19.42 9.39 9.62
C ALA A 91 -19.67 7.87 9.62
N ARG A 92 -18.97 7.09 8.77
CA ARG A 92 -19.11 5.62 8.73
C ARG A 92 -18.61 4.99 10.03
N GLU A 93 -19.48 4.25 10.71
CA GLU A 93 -19.16 3.59 12.00
C GLU A 93 -18.01 2.57 11.87
N GLU A 94 -17.86 1.98 10.68
CA GLU A 94 -16.82 1.03 10.29
C GLU A 94 -15.39 1.51 10.62
N HIS A 95 -15.14 2.82 10.49
CA HIS A 95 -13.82 3.44 10.73
C HIS A 95 -13.68 4.00 12.15
N ARG A 96 -14.78 4.19 12.88
CA ARG A 96 -14.78 4.67 14.27
C ARG A 96 -14.42 3.56 15.26
N ALA A 97 -14.67 2.30 14.88
CA ALA A 97 -14.43 1.12 15.72
C ALA A 97 -12.97 0.61 15.69
N VAL A 98 -12.11 1.12 14.80
CA VAL A 98 -10.68 0.79 14.82
C VAL A 98 -9.98 1.86 15.66
N PRO A 99 -9.63 1.58 16.94
CA PRO A 99 -8.84 2.54 17.71
C PRO A 99 -7.56 2.84 16.93
N LEU A 100 -7.23 4.12 16.77
CA LEU A 100 -5.95 4.54 16.21
C LEU A 100 -4.86 3.88 17.04
N LYS A 101 -4.24 2.83 16.48
CA LYS A 101 -3.12 2.16 17.12
C LYS A 101 -1.98 3.18 17.16
N THR A 102 -1.63 3.64 18.35
CA THR A 102 -0.41 4.41 18.57
C THR A 102 0.77 3.56 18.13
N ILE A 103 1.88 4.19 17.71
CA ILE A 103 3.11 3.49 17.26
C ILE A 103 3.57 2.43 18.29
N GLU A 104 3.28 2.68 19.57
CA GLU A 104 3.52 1.78 20.71
C GLU A 104 2.74 0.46 20.67
N THR A 105 1.63 0.40 19.93
CA THR A 105 0.73 -0.76 19.85
C THR A 105 0.86 -1.55 18.54
N MET A 106 1.79 -1.16 17.66
CA MET A 106 2.16 -1.96 16.49
C MET A 106 3.09 -3.10 16.91
N GLY A 107 2.47 -4.12 17.49
CA GLY A 107 3.11 -5.30 18.02
C GLY A 107 2.21 -6.52 17.92
N VAL A 108 2.79 -7.69 17.69
CA VAL A 108 2.08 -8.97 17.85
C VAL A 108 2.37 -9.45 19.28
N ASN A 109 1.33 -9.77 20.06
CA ASN A 109 1.44 -10.26 21.43
C ASN A 109 2.16 -9.33 22.44
N GLY A 110 2.01 -8.00 22.29
CA GLY A 110 2.55 -7.02 23.25
C GLY A 110 4.04 -6.70 23.10
N GLU A 111 4.70 -7.26 22.08
CA GLU A 111 6.07 -6.89 21.71
C GLU A 111 6.03 -5.70 20.76
N VAL A 112 6.68 -4.58 21.10
CA VAL A 112 6.78 -3.40 20.23
C VAL A 112 7.69 -3.74 19.04
N ILE A 113 7.12 -3.91 17.85
CA ILE A 113 7.88 -4.34 16.64
C ILE A 113 8.47 -3.14 15.90
N VAL A 114 7.97 -1.93 16.17
CA VAL A 114 8.41 -0.68 15.56
C VAL A 114 9.23 0.10 16.57
N ASP A 115 10.52 0.28 16.31
CA ASP A 115 11.36 1.17 17.12
C ASP A 115 10.75 2.58 17.10
N PRO A 116 10.24 3.08 18.25
CA PRO A 116 9.60 4.39 18.32
C PRO A 116 10.54 5.52 17.93
N GLU A 117 11.86 5.32 18.01
CA GLU A 117 12.86 6.33 17.66
C GLU A 117 12.98 6.53 16.15
N TYR A 118 12.79 5.46 15.36
CA TYR A 118 12.93 5.48 13.90
C TYR A 118 11.69 6.08 13.18
N TYR A 119 10.52 6.05 13.83
CA TYR A 119 9.24 6.58 13.31
C TYR A 119 8.75 7.83 14.05
N LYS A 120 9.64 8.59 14.71
CA LYS A 120 9.38 9.99 15.08
C LYS A 120 9.25 10.86 13.82
N ILE A 121 8.22 10.62 13.01
CA ILE A 121 7.70 11.62 12.11
C ILE A 121 7.13 12.67 13.06
N ARG A 122 7.91 13.73 13.32
CA ARG A 122 7.31 15.00 13.74
C ARG A 122 6.21 15.25 12.73
N ALA A 123 4.95 15.18 13.15
CA ALA A 123 3.90 15.85 12.43
C ALA A 123 4.38 17.29 12.29
N LEU A 124 4.96 17.64 11.14
CA LEU A 124 5.39 18.99 10.86
C LEU A 124 4.10 19.79 10.85
N LYS A 125 3.85 20.49 11.96
CA LYS A 125 2.97 21.62 12.01
C LYS A 125 3.51 22.58 10.93
N GLY A 126 2.89 22.55 9.75
CA GLY A 126 3.33 23.30 8.57
C GLY A 126 4.22 22.53 7.59
N ALA A 127 3.76 21.39 7.05
CA ALA A 127 4.29 20.93 5.77
C ALA A 127 3.91 21.95 4.67
N PRO A 128 4.86 22.51 3.91
CA PRO A 128 4.56 23.49 2.87
C PRO A 128 3.74 22.82 1.76
N GLY A 129 2.50 23.30 1.56
CA GLY A 129 1.60 22.80 0.51
C GLY A 129 0.18 22.46 0.95
N MET A 130 -0.12 22.40 2.26
CA MET A 130 -1.51 22.33 2.74
C MET A 130 -2.08 23.74 2.85
N SER A 131 -2.66 24.23 1.74
CA SER A 131 -3.46 25.45 1.76
C SER A 131 -4.73 25.24 2.59
N SER A 132 -4.88 26.04 3.64
CA SER A 132 -6.11 26.20 4.40
C SER A 132 -7.22 26.76 3.51
N THR A 133 -8.35 26.07 3.42
CA THR A 133 -9.65 26.70 3.22
C THR A 133 -10.58 26.18 4.30
#